data_AF-A0A979G6D2-F1
#
_entry.id   AF-A0A979G6D2-F1
#
_cell.length_a   1.000
_cell.length_b   1.000
_cell.length_c   1.000
_cell.angle_alpha   90.00
_cell.angle_beta   90.00
_cell.angle_gamma   90.00
#
_symmetry.space_group_name_H-M   'P 1'
#
loop_
_entity.id
_entity.type
_entity.pdbx_description
1 polymer ?
#
loop_
_entity_poly.entity_id
_entity_poly.type
_entity_poly.pdbx_seq_one_letter_code
_entity_poly.pdbx_strand_id
1 'polypeptide(L)'
;MQELEAFEATHGVSLPGEYKAYLLEIGAGGVYFMEDNVPPIQELGKEEIDRLKKPFPITSDKIHEVQNFYRVKAWVYSDSNSWIENGVLPEGTDMAAMFGLPEETGLNDGCISLGYSSGRNELVLVANGEFAGEVWSDRLGYGAAMRGCFGAGS
;
A
#
# COMPACT_ATOMS: atom_id res chain seq x y z
N MET A 1 11.90 2.59 -22.09
CA MET A 1 11.43 3.98 -21.87
C MET A 1 10.20 4.28 -22.72
N GLN A 2 10.27 4.18 -24.05
CA GLN A 2 9.10 4.38 -24.94
C GLN A 2 7.88 3.51 -24.63
N GLU A 3 8.06 2.24 -24.24
CA GLU A 3 6.92 1.36 -23.91
C GLU A 3 6.20 1.75 -22.61
N LEU A 4 6.95 2.19 -21.59
CA LEU A 4 6.37 2.67 -20.33
C LEU A 4 5.65 4.01 -20.52
N GLU A 5 6.23 4.92 -21.31
CA GLU A 5 5.59 6.18 -21.69
C GLU A 5 4.32 5.95 -22.51
N ALA A 6 4.35 4.97 -23.44
CA ALA A 6 3.17 4.57 -24.20
C ALA A 6 2.09 3.95 -23.30
N PHE A 7 2.47 3.15 -22.31
CA PHE A 7 1.54 2.62 -21.31
C PHE A 7 0.91 3.74 -20.47
N GLU A 8 1.73 4.64 -19.92
CA GLU A 8 1.28 5.82 -19.15
C GLU A 8 0.29 6.67 -19.97
N ALA A 9 0.61 6.94 -21.24
CA ALA A 9 -0.25 7.70 -22.15
C ALA A 9 -1.55 6.96 -22.53
N THR A 10 -1.46 5.66 -22.81
CA THR A 10 -2.61 4.83 -23.21
C THR A 10 -3.61 4.69 -22.07
N HIS A 11 -3.12 4.56 -20.84
CA HIS A 11 -3.95 4.28 -19.68
C HIS A 11 -4.21 5.51 -18.79
N GLY A 12 -3.59 6.65 -19.08
CA GLY A 12 -3.77 7.89 -18.31
C GLY A 12 -3.27 7.76 -16.86
N VAL A 13 -2.16 7.04 -16.67
CA VAL A 13 -1.51 6.84 -15.37
C VAL A 13 -0.10 7.39 -15.40
N SER A 14 0.46 7.70 -14.23
CA SER A 14 1.86 8.08 -14.07
C SER A 14 2.50 7.16 -13.05
N LEU A 15 3.57 6.47 -13.44
CA LEU A 15 4.34 5.58 -12.60
C LEU A 15 5.48 6.33 -11.91
N PRO A 16 5.81 6.00 -10.65
CA PRO A 16 6.98 6.53 -9.98
C PRO A 16 8.29 6.26 -10.75
N GLY A 17 9.20 7.24 -10.76
CA GLY A 17 10.44 7.17 -11.54
C GLY A 17 11.34 5.99 -11.17
N GLU A 18 11.47 5.69 -9.88
CA GLU A 18 12.27 4.57 -9.37
C GLU A 18 11.67 3.22 -9.77
N TYR A 19 10.34 3.12 -9.80
CA TYR A 19 9.66 1.92 -10.29
C TYR A 19 9.88 1.72 -11.79
N LYS A 20 9.88 2.80 -12.58
CA LYS A 20 10.26 2.73 -13.99
C LYS A 20 11.71 2.27 -14.15
N ALA A 21 12.63 2.73 -13.31
CA ALA A 21 14.02 2.25 -13.30
C ALA A 21 14.09 0.75 -12.97
N TYR A 22 13.39 0.29 -11.93
CA TYR A 22 13.28 -1.13 -11.58
C TYR A 22 12.76 -1.99 -12.74
N LEU A 23 11.66 -1.59 -13.37
CA LEU A 23 11.09 -2.32 -14.51
C LEU A 23 12.04 -2.38 -15.72
N LEU A 24 12.88 -1.36 -15.91
CA LEU A 24 13.86 -1.31 -16.99
C LEU A 24 15.15 -2.09 -16.69
N GLU A 25 15.61 -2.07 -15.43
CA GLU A 25 16.89 -2.66 -15.02
C GLU A 25 16.75 -4.14 -14.62
N ILE A 26 15.64 -4.48 -13.96
CA ILE A 26 15.41 -5.80 -13.35
C ILE A 26 14.25 -6.53 -14.05
N GLY A 27 13.24 -5.80 -14.51
CA GLY A 27 12.05 -6.38 -15.16
C GLY A 27 11.26 -7.31 -14.22
N ALA A 28 10.59 -8.32 -14.80
CA ALA A 28 9.90 -9.37 -14.07
C ALA A 28 10.91 -10.47 -13.63
N GLY A 29 11.79 -10.17 -12.67
CA GLY A 29 12.82 -11.16 -12.28
C GLY A 29 13.73 -10.80 -11.11
N GLY A 30 13.35 -9.84 -10.25
CA GLY A 30 14.16 -9.44 -9.10
C GLY A 30 14.12 -10.44 -7.95
N VAL A 31 15.29 -10.79 -7.39
CA VAL A 31 15.50 -11.77 -6.30
C VAL A 31 14.98 -11.30 -4.92
N TYR A 32 14.22 -10.20 -4.85
CA TYR A 32 13.83 -9.57 -3.58
C TYR A 32 12.50 -10.08 -3.00
N PHE A 33 11.72 -10.87 -3.75
CA PHE A 33 10.39 -11.34 -3.32
C PHE A 33 10.33 -12.86 -3.28
N MET A 34 9.82 -13.42 -2.18
CA MET A 34 9.96 -14.85 -1.86
C MET A 34 8.92 -15.76 -2.53
N GLU A 35 7.80 -15.24 -3.04
CA GLU A 35 6.73 -16.10 -3.58
C GLU A 35 6.24 -15.73 -4.99
N ASP A 36 6.47 -14.52 -5.52
CA ASP A 36 6.12 -14.18 -6.92
C ASP A 36 7.00 -13.03 -7.45
N ASN A 37 7.27 -13.03 -8.77
CA ASN A 37 7.87 -11.88 -9.45
C ASN A 37 6.86 -10.72 -9.46
N VAL A 38 7.35 -9.47 -9.41
CA VAL A 38 6.49 -8.31 -9.73
C VAL A 38 5.92 -8.53 -11.15
N PRO A 39 4.59 -8.59 -11.31
CA PRO A 39 4.00 -8.84 -12.62
C PRO A 39 4.42 -7.74 -13.60
N PRO A 40 4.73 -8.08 -14.86
CA PRO A 40 4.96 -7.08 -15.89
C PRO A 40 3.76 -6.15 -15.96
N ILE A 41 4.01 -4.86 -16.21
CA ILE A 41 2.93 -3.87 -16.28
C ILE A 41 1.90 -4.18 -17.37
N GLN A 42 2.30 -4.95 -18.39
CA GLN A 42 1.46 -5.44 -19.48
C GLN A 42 0.46 -6.53 -19.04
N GLU A 43 0.70 -7.17 -17.89
CA GLU A 43 -0.17 -8.19 -17.33
C GLU A 43 -1.22 -7.62 -16.37
N LEU A 44 -1.15 -6.32 -16.06
CA LEU A 44 -2.16 -5.66 -15.23
C LEU A 44 -3.53 -5.72 -15.91
N GLY A 45 -4.51 -6.26 -15.19
CA GLY A 45 -5.88 -6.32 -15.63
C GLY A 45 -6.55 -4.95 -15.66
N LYS A 46 -7.70 -4.85 -16.34
CA LYS A 46 -8.49 -3.61 -16.41
C LYS A 46 -8.83 -3.05 -15.02
N GLU A 47 -9.21 -3.92 -14.09
CA GLU A 47 -9.58 -3.51 -12.73
C GLU A 47 -8.39 -2.92 -11.95
N GLU A 48 -7.20 -3.49 -12.11
CA GLU A 48 -5.97 -2.95 -11.51
C GLU A 48 -5.64 -1.58 -12.11
N ILE A 49 -5.70 -1.47 -13.43
CA ILE A 49 -5.50 -0.19 -14.13
C ILE A 49 -6.51 0.86 -13.67
N ASP A 50 -7.78 0.49 -13.49
CA ASP A 50 -8.81 1.43 -13.03
C ASP A 50 -8.60 1.84 -11.56
N ARG A 51 -8.09 0.95 -10.70
CA ARG A 51 -7.66 1.31 -9.34
C ARG A 51 -6.45 2.24 -9.33
N LEU A 52 -5.47 2.03 -10.20
CA LEU A 52 -4.26 2.87 -10.27
C LEU A 52 -4.54 4.33 -10.63
N LYS A 53 -5.62 4.58 -11.39
CA LYS A 53 -6.05 5.94 -11.72
C LYS A 53 -6.61 6.69 -10.53
N LYS A 54 -7.07 5.99 -9.49
CA LYS A 54 -7.58 6.61 -8.27
C LYS A 54 -6.42 7.00 -7.35
N PRO A 55 -6.57 8.05 -6.54
CA PRO A 55 -5.59 8.37 -5.52
C PRO A 55 -5.62 7.30 -4.41
N PHE A 56 -4.44 7.02 -3.85
CA PHE A 56 -4.32 6.25 -2.61
C PHE A 56 -5.12 6.92 -1.49
N PRO A 57 -6.03 6.21 -0.79
CA PRO A 57 -7.02 6.84 0.06
C PRO A 57 -6.48 7.26 1.44
N ILE A 58 -5.29 6.79 1.82
CA ILE A 58 -4.67 7.15 3.10
C ILE A 58 -3.80 8.40 2.88
N THR A 59 -4.11 9.45 3.65
CA THR A 59 -3.39 10.72 3.71
C THR A 59 -2.64 10.87 5.03
N SER A 60 -1.72 11.83 5.13
CA SER A 60 -0.86 11.98 6.31
C SER A 60 -1.60 12.21 7.63
N ASP A 61 -2.79 12.79 7.61
CA ASP A 61 -3.64 12.95 8.79
C ASP A 61 -4.24 11.64 9.32
N LYS A 62 -4.22 10.58 8.51
CA LYS A 62 -4.73 9.24 8.86
C LYS A 62 -3.63 8.30 9.37
N ILE A 63 -2.38 8.76 9.42
CA ILE A 63 -1.24 7.97 9.88
C ILE A 63 -0.91 8.34 11.33
N HIS A 64 -1.08 7.38 12.24
CA HIS A 64 -0.95 7.61 13.68
C HIS A 64 0.06 6.67 14.32
N GLU A 65 0.48 6.98 15.55
CA GLU A 65 1.27 6.04 16.35
C GLU A 65 0.39 4.86 16.77
N VAL A 66 0.67 3.69 16.20
CA VAL A 66 -0.05 2.43 16.50
C VAL A 66 0.83 1.45 17.29
N GLN A 67 1.81 2.00 18.01
CA GLN A 67 2.78 1.29 18.84
C GLN A 67 3.50 0.13 18.13
N ASN A 68 3.62 0.12 16.79
CA ASN A 68 4.24 -1.00 16.11
C ASN A 68 5.72 -1.16 16.50
N PHE A 69 6.27 -2.36 16.28
CA PHE A 69 7.64 -2.72 16.67
C PHE A 69 8.70 -1.76 16.13
N TYR A 70 8.44 -1.19 14.95
CA TYR A 70 9.35 -0.32 14.21
C TYR A 70 9.23 1.16 14.59
N ARG A 71 8.29 1.50 15.50
CA ARG A 71 7.98 2.88 15.91
C ARG A 71 7.67 3.80 14.73
N VAL A 72 7.13 3.23 13.65
CA VAL A 72 6.66 4.01 12.51
C VAL A 72 5.19 4.34 12.72
N LYS A 73 4.77 5.53 12.29
CA LYS A 73 3.33 5.82 12.21
C LYS A 73 2.73 4.98 11.09
N ALA A 74 1.49 4.51 11.27
CA ALA A 74 0.83 3.68 10.28
C ALA A 74 -0.70 3.82 10.37
N TRP A 75 -1.39 3.21 9.41
CA TRP A 75 -2.83 3.10 9.36
C TRP A 75 -3.30 1.71 9.86
N VAL A 76 -4.53 1.64 10.38
CA VAL A 76 -5.17 0.41 10.87
C VAL A 76 -6.66 0.39 10.51
N TYR A 77 -7.29 -0.80 10.55
CA TYR A 77 -8.73 -0.96 10.30
C TYR A 77 -9.57 -0.11 11.26
N SER A 78 -10.25 0.89 10.70
CA SER A 78 -11.12 1.83 11.43
C SER A 78 -12.39 1.20 11.98
N ASP A 79 -12.80 0.06 11.44
CA ASP A 79 -13.99 -0.69 11.84
C ASP A 79 -13.69 -1.80 12.87
N SER A 80 -12.44 -1.89 13.35
CA SER A 80 -12.04 -2.90 14.33
C SER A 80 -11.88 -2.33 15.73
N ASN A 81 -12.71 -2.75 16.67
CA ASN A 81 -12.55 -2.39 18.09
C ASN A 81 -11.31 -3.05 18.74
N SER A 82 -10.71 -4.04 18.08
CA SER A 82 -9.58 -4.80 18.62
C SER A 82 -8.38 -3.91 18.98
N TRP A 83 -8.18 -2.79 18.30
CA TRP A 83 -7.09 -1.85 18.60
C TRP A 83 -7.23 -1.20 19.98
N ILE A 84 -8.47 -0.93 20.40
CA ILE A 84 -8.77 -0.39 21.74
C ILE A 84 -8.73 -1.53 22.77
N GLU A 85 -9.37 -2.66 22.47
CA GLU A 85 -9.43 -3.82 23.39
C GLU A 85 -8.04 -4.38 23.74
N ASN A 86 -7.08 -4.30 22.82
CA ASN A 86 -5.70 -4.72 23.03
C ASN A 86 -4.80 -3.61 23.61
N GLY A 87 -5.37 -2.44 23.97
CA GLY A 87 -4.63 -1.32 24.56
C GLY A 87 -3.62 -0.67 23.62
N VAL A 88 -3.73 -0.89 22.30
CA VAL A 88 -2.90 -0.20 21.31
C VAL A 88 -3.33 1.26 21.22
N LEU A 89 -4.64 1.50 21.23
CA LEU A 89 -5.25 2.82 21.25
C LEU A 89 -6.04 3.04 22.56
N PRO A 90 -6.17 4.29 23.04
CA PRO A 90 -6.94 4.60 24.25
C PRO A 90 -8.43 4.25 24.13
N GLU A 91 -9.07 3.95 25.27
CA GLU A 91 -10.53 3.84 25.34
C GLU A 91 -11.21 5.16 24.93
N GLY A 92 -12.30 5.07 24.16
CA GLY A 92 -13.02 6.23 23.64
C GLY A 92 -12.40 6.87 22.39
N THR A 93 -11.36 6.26 21.82
CA THR A 93 -10.80 6.70 20.52
C THR A 93 -11.86 6.61 19.41
N ASP A 94 -12.04 7.71 18.68
CA ASP A 94 -12.90 7.74 17.49
C ASP A 94 -12.14 7.15 16.29
N MET A 95 -12.29 5.84 16.10
CA MET A 95 -11.60 5.09 15.05
C MET A 95 -11.97 5.54 13.64
N ALA A 96 -13.24 5.91 13.42
CA ALA A 96 -13.72 6.37 12.12
C ALA A 96 -13.13 7.75 11.79
N ALA A 97 -13.07 8.67 12.75
CA ALA A 97 -12.43 9.96 12.54
C ALA A 97 -10.93 9.81 12.25
N MET A 98 -10.22 8.97 13.02
CA MET A 98 -8.77 8.83 12.91
C MET A 98 -8.29 8.02 11.70
N PHE A 99 -8.99 6.94 11.36
CA PHE A 99 -8.55 5.97 10.36
C PHE A 99 -9.58 5.71 9.26
N GLY A 100 -10.79 6.28 9.35
CA GLY A 100 -11.81 6.10 8.32
C GLY A 100 -11.34 6.57 6.95
N LEU A 101 -11.59 5.75 5.94
CA LEU A 101 -11.36 6.06 4.53
C LEU A 101 -12.60 6.74 3.93
N PRO A 102 -12.45 7.51 2.83
CA PRO A 102 -13.59 8.03 2.09
C PRO A 102 -14.51 6.91 1.58
N GLU A 103 -15.80 7.21 1.43
CA GLU A 103 -16.77 6.26 0.85
C GLU A 103 -16.33 5.80 -0.55
N GLU A 104 -16.65 4.55 -0.88
CA GLU A 104 -16.38 3.93 -2.20
C GLU A 104 -14.88 3.84 -2.59
N THR A 105 -13.97 4.04 -1.63
CA THR A 105 -12.52 3.82 -1.84
C THR A 105 -12.10 2.43 -1.39
N GLY A 106 -11.21 1.80 -2.17
CA GLY A 106 -10.53 0.57 -1.79
C GLY A 106 -9.17 0.89 -1.17
N LEU A 107 -8.78 0.13 -0.14
CA LEU A 107 -7.49 0.31 0.56
C LEU A 107 -6.29 0.38 -0.40
N ASN A 108 -6.33 -0.42 -1.48
CA ASN A 108 -5.26 -0.54 -2.48
C ASN A 108 -5.54 0.29 -3.75
N ASP A 109 -6.50 1.23 -3.73
CA ASP A 109 -6.62 2.23 -4.79
C ASP A 109 -5.30 3.01 -4.91
N GLY A 110 -4.87 3.33 -6.14
CA GLY A 110 -3.59 4.01 -6.37
C GLY A 110 -2.32 3.19 -6.10
N CYS A 111 -2.43 1.89 -5.80
CA CYS A 111 -1.28 1.03 -5.46
C CYS A 111 -1.02 -0.09 -6.49
N ILE A 112 0.25 -0.46 -6.65
CA ILE A 112 0.72 -1.63 -7.43
C ILE A 112 1.19 -2.69 -6.46
N SER A 113 0.69 -3.92 -6.57
CA SER A 113 1.23 -5.06 -5.81
C SER A 113 2.62 -5.42 -6.32
N LEU A 114 3.59 -5.46 -5.42
CA LEU A 114 4.96 -5.89 -5.71
C LEU A 114 5.18 -7.37 -5.35
N GLY A 115 4.23 -7.99 -4.66
CA GLY A 115 4.31 -9.36 -4.17
C GLY A 115 4.30 -9.43 -2.65
N TYR A 116 4.70 -10.58 -2.10
CA TYR A 116 4.59 -10.87 -0.68
C TYR A 116 5.96 -11.02 -0.02
N SER A 117 6.08 -10.49 1.20
CA SER A 117 7.22 -10.76 2.08
C SER A 117 7.23 -12.23 2.56
N SER A 118 8.33 -12.67 3.17
CA SER A 118 8.42 -14.02 3.79
C SER A 118 7.35 -14.28 4.86
N GLY A 119 6.85 -13.22 5.49
CA GLY A 119 5.72 -13.26 6.43
C GLY A 119 4.35 -13.16 5.76
N ARG A 120 4.26 -13.34 4.43
CA ARG A 120 3.03 -13.22 3.61
C ARG A 120 2.32 -11.88 3.72
N ASN A 121 3.07 -10.83 4.06
CA ASN A 121 2.58 -9.46 4.02
C ASN A 121 2.71 -8.96 2.59
N GLU A 122 1.61 -8.47 2.01
CA GLU A 122 1.66 -7.82 0.71
C GLU A 122 2.56 -6.58 0.81
N LEU A 123 3.44 -6.40 -0.16
CA LEU A 123 4.21 -5.19 -0.37
C LEU A 123 3.59 -4.48 -1.57
N VAL A 124 3.23 -3.22 -1.39
CA VAL A 124 2.62 -2.41 -2.44
C VAL A 124 3.44 -1.16 -2.68
N LEU A 125 3.57 -0.75 -3.93
CA LEU A 125 4.06 0.57 -4.32
C LEU A 125 2.88 1.51 -4.43
N VAL A 126 2.90 2.62 -3.70
CA VAL A 126 1.96 3.72 -3.91
C VAL A 126 2.33 4.42 -5.22
N ALA A 127 1.48 4.31 -6.23
CA ALA A 127 1.72 4.90 -7.55
C ALA A 127 1.04 6.26 -7.73
N ASN A 128 -0.05 6.52 -7.00
CA ASN A 128 -0.85 7.73 -7.13
C ASN A 128 -1.39 8.17 -5.76
N GLY A 129 -1.31 9.47 -5.43
CA GLY A 129 -1.71 10.02 -4.14
C GLY A 129 -0.58 10.76 -3.41
N GLU A 130 -0.81 11.12 -2.15
CA GLU A 130 0.13 11.89 -1.32
C GLU A 130 1.48 11.18 -1.14
N PHE A 131 1.47 9.85 -1.04
CA PHE A 131 2.65 9.02 -0.78
C PHE A 131 3.22 8.35 -2.04
N ALA A 132 2.96 8.90 -3.23
CA ALA A 132 3.44 8.30 -4.48
C ALA A 132 4.97 8.10 -4.49
N GLY A 133 5.40 6.89 -4.81
CA GLY A 133 6.80 6.45 -4.77
C GLY A 133 7.17 5.64 -3.53
N GLU A 134 6.35 5.66 -2.47
CA GLU A 134 6.62 4.86 -1.27
C GLU A 134 6.21 3.40 -1.42
N VAL A 135 6.97 2.50 -0.80
CA VAL A 135 6.60 1.08 -0.67
C VAL A 135 6.00 0.85 0.71
N TRP A 136 4.82 0.26 0.77
CA TRP A 136 4.08 -0.01 2.01
C TRP A 136 3.89 -1.52 2.21
N SER A 137 3.83 -1.95 3.47
CA SER A 137 3.62 -3.35 3.83
C SER A 137 2.30 -3.55 4.55
N ASP A 138 1.44 -4.43 4.03
CA ASP A 138 0.19 -4.83 4.67
C ASP A 138 0.40 -5.96 5.67
N ARG A 139 0.40 -5.58 6.96
CA ARG A 139 0.44 -6.50 8.10
C ARG A 139 -0.89 -6.55 8.85
N LEU A 140 -1.97 -6.01 8.29
CA LEU A 140 -3.25 -5.90 8.96
C LEU A 140 -3.84 -7.27 9.30
N GLY A 141 -3.54 -8.30 8.50
CA GLY A 141 -3.97 -9.69 8.74
C GLY A 141 -3.51 -10.30 10.07
N TYR A 142 -2.45 -9.75 10.69
CA TYR A 142 -2.03 -10.17 12.04
C TYR A 142 -2.88 -9.56 13.17
N GLY A 143 -3.65 -8.51 12.87
CA GLY A 143 -4.52 -7.83 13.82
C GLY A 143 -3.81 -7.07 14.94
N ALA A 144 -4.62 -6.50 15.84
CA ALA A 144 -4.17 -5.60 16.90
C ALA A 144 -3.22 -6.23 17.93
N ALA A 145 -3.47 -7.48 18.33
CA ALA A 145 -2.65 -8.20 19.30
C ALA A 145 -1.18 -8.30 18.88
N MET A 146 -0.94 -8.43 17.58
CA MET A 146 0.39 -8.51 16.97
C MET A 146 0.90 -7.14 16.48
N ARG A 147 0.15 -6.07 16.74
CA ARG A 147 0.45 -4.70 16.27
C ARG A 147 0.61 -4.65 14.75
N GLY A 148 -0.21 -5.43 14.05
CA GLY A 148 -0.34 -5.38 12.60
C GLY A 148 -0.71 -3.97 12.17
N CYS A 149 -0.24 -3.51 11.02
CA CYS A 149 -0.56 -2.19 10.49
C CYS A 149 -0.26 -2.15 9.01
N PHE A 150 -0.82 -1.15 8.34
CA PHE A 150 -0.48 -0.82 6.97
C PHE A 150 0.27 0.51 6.95
N GLY A 151 1.51 0.48 6.47
CA GLY A 151 2.40 1.63 6.52
C GLY A 151 3.67 1.42 5.70
N ALA A 152 4.44 2.49 5.54
CA ALA A 152 5.70 2.49 4.80
C ALA A 152 6.66 1.40 5.30
N GLY A 153 7.25 0.66 4.35
CA GLY A 153 8.37 -0.24 4.59
C GLY A 153 9.61 0.58 4.90
N SER A 154 10.27 0.27 6.02
CA SER A 154 11.52 0.87 6.46
C SER A 154 12.72 0.04 6.05
#